data_AF-A0A1B6F083-F1
#
_entry.id   AF-A0A1B6F083-F1
#
_cell.length_a   1.000
_cell.length_b   1.000
_cell.length_c   1.000
_cell.angle_alpha   90.00
_cell.angle_beta   90.00
_cell.angle_gamma   90.00
#
_symmetry.space_group_name_H-M   'P 1'
#
loop_
_entity.id
_entity.type
_entity.pdbx_description
1 polymer ?
#
loop_
_entity_poly.entity_id
_entity_poly.type
_entity_poly.pdbx_seq_one_letter_code
_entity_poly.pdbx_strand_id
1 'polypeptide(L)'
;GSSMTTGRILLCVNIAYWYLRILRIFSVNKYLGPLVTMMGKMVKNMIYFVVLLLVVLMSFGVCRQAILKPDEDPQWSIVRDIFFQPYFMLYGEVFADDIN
;
A
#
# COMPACT_ATOMS: atom_id res chain seq x y z
N GLY A 1 2.71 30.58 4.43
CA GLY A 1 1.86 29.55 3.80
C GLY A 1 2.31 28.13 4.09
N SER A 2 3.61 27.83 4.10
CA SER A 2 4.17 26.48 4.27
C SER A 2 3.88 25.82 5.63
N SER A 3 3.88 26.58 6.73
CA SER A 3 3.66 26.06 8.09
C SER A 3 2.26 25.46 8.31
N MET A 4 1.24 26.02 7.67
CA MET A 4 -0.14 25.52 7.80
C MET A 4 -0.33 24.19 7.06
N THR A 5 0.28 24.02 5.88
CA THR A 5 0.24 22.76 5.13
C THR A 5 0.98 21.65 5.85
N THR A 6 2.19 21.93 6.34
CA THR A 6 2.96 20.98 7.16
C THR A 6 2.21 20.60 8.43
N GLY A 7 1.57 21.57 9.11
CA GLY A 7 0.76 21.31 10.31
C GLY A 7 -0.43 20.39 10.04
N ARG A 8 -1.13 20.56 8.92
CA ARG A 8 -2.25 19.67 8.52
C ARG A 8 -1.78 18.25 8.24
N ILE A 9 -0.67 18.09 7.52
CA ILE A 9 -0.09 16.77 7.25
C ILE A 9 0.33 16.09 8.56
N LEU A 10 0.99 16.83 9.45
CA LEU A 10 1.41 16.33 10.76
C LEU A 10 0.20 15.88 11.60
N LEU A 11 -0.89 16.65 11.59
CA LEU A 11 -2.13 16.32 12.29
C LEU A 11 -2.76 15.04 11.74
N CYS A 12 -2.84 14.89 10.40
CA CYS A 12 -3.36 13.68 9.78
C CYS A 12 -2.55 12.43 10.19
N VAL A 13 -1.22 12.53 10.15
CA VAL A 13 -0.33 11.44 10.57
C VAL A 13 -0.47 11.16 12.07
N ASN A 14 -0.61 12.20 12.90
CA ASN A 14 -0.80 12.05 14.34
C ASN A 14 -2.11 11.34 14.69
N ILE A 15 -3.21 11.67 14.00
CA ILE A 15 -4.51 11.00 14.15
C ILE A 15 -4.40 9.52 13.75
N ALA A 16 -3.74 9.21 12.63
CA ALA A 16 -3.52 7.83 12.20
C ALA A 16 -2.73 7.03 13.24
N TYR A 17 -1.69 7.62 13.83
CA TYR A 17 -0.94 7.01 14.93
C TYR A 17 -1.81 6.79 16.17
N TRP A 18 -2.68 7.74 16.50
CA TRP A 18 -3.63 7.61 17.60
C TRP A 18 -4.59 6.43 17.41
N TYR A 19 -5.09 6.19 16.19
CA TYR A 19 -5.90 5.00 15.89
C TYR A 19 -5.16 3.69 16.15
N LEU A 20 -3.88 3.59 15.74
CA LEU A 20 -3.05 2.42 16.04
C LEU A 20 -2.89 2.20 17.56
N ARG A 21 -2.78 3.28 18.34
CA ARG A 21 -2.70 3.20 19.80
C ARG A 21 -4.02 2.73 20.42
N ILE A 22 -5.16 3.21 19.92
CA ILE A 22 -6.49 2.76 20.35
C ILE A 22 -6.67 1.26 20.07
N LEU A 23 -6.23 0.77 18.91
CA LEU A 23 -6.24 -0.67 18.60
C LEU A 23 -5.42 -1.49 19.62
N ARG A 24 -4.26 -0.99 20.05
CA ARG A 24 -3.47 -1.61 21.14
C ARG A 24 -4.22 -1.65 22.46
N ILE A 25 -4.94 -0.58 22.81
CA ILE A 25 -5.73 -0.51 24.05
C ILE A 25 -6.90 -1.49 23.99
N PHE A 26 -7.58 -1.60 22.84
CA PHE A 26 -8.62 -2.61 22.62
C PHE A 26 -8.08 -4.04 22.71
N SER A 27 -6.82 -4.26 22.33
CA SER A 27 -6.18 -5.57 22.48
C SER A 27 -6.00 -6.03 23.93
N VAL A 28 -6.07 -5.13 24.91
CA VAL A 28 -5.98 -5.44 26.34
C VAL A 28 -7.35 -5.85 26.91
N ASN A 29 -8.45 -5.52 26.23
CA ASN A 29 -9.79 -5.90 26.66
C ASN A 29 -10.03 -7.42 26.43
N LYS A 30 -10.68 -8.09 27.38
CA LYS A 30 -10.82 -9.56 27.43
C LYS A 30 -11.54 -10.16 26.21
N TYR A 31 -12.41 -9.38 25.56
CA TYR A 31 -13.17 -9.80 24.37
C TYR A 31 -12.52 -9.39 23.04
N LEU A 32 -11.90 -8.22 22.96
CA LEU A 32 -11.28 -7.69 21.74
C LEU A 32 -9.80 -8.08 21.59
N GLY A 33 -9.13 -8.42 22.69
CA GLY A 33 -7.76 -8.92 22.71
C GLY A 33 -7.53 -10.18 21.88
N PRO A 34 -8.37 -11.22 22.03
CA PRO A 34 -8.27 -12.42 21.20
C PRO A 34 -8.45 -12.11 19.71
N LEU A 35 -9.40 -11.24 19.34
CA LEU A 35 -9.65 -10.84 17.95
C LEU A 35 -8.44 -10.13 17.32
N VAL A 36 -7.86 -9.14 18.02
CA VAL A 36 -6.66 -8.42 17.53
C VAL A 36 -5.47 -9.36 17.43
N THR A 37 -5.30 -10.26 18.39
CA THR A 37 -4.21 -11.25 18.39
C THR A 37 -4.36 -12.26 17.25
N MET A 38 -5.58 -12.73 16.96
CA MET A 38 -5.86 -13.61 15.82
C MET A 38 -5.58 -12.91 14.49
N MET A 39 -6.06 -11.66 14.32
CA MET A 39 -5.80 -10.87 13.13
C MET A 39 -4.30 -10.68 12.90
N GLY A 40 -3.54 -10.33 13.95
CA GLY A 40 -2.08 -10.19 13.86
C GLY A 40 -1.36 -11.49 13.48
N LYS A 41 -1.81 -12.64 14.01
CA LYS A 41 -1.24 -13.95 13.65
C LYS A 41 -1.49 -14.30 12.18
N MET A 42 -2.69 -14.04 11.67
CA MET A 42 -3.03 -14.27 10.26
C MET A 42 -2.21 -13.37 9.32
N VAL A 43 -2.07 -12.08 9.65
CA VAL A 43 -1.26 -11.13 8.85
C VAL A 43 0.20 -11.58 8.77
N LYS A 44 0.78 -12.06 9.87
CA LYS A 44 2.18 -12.55 9.87
C LYS A 44 2.37 -13.76 8.95
N ASN A 45 1.38 -14.66 8.85
CA ASN A 45 1.45 -15.79 7.93
C ASN A 45 1.30 -15.34 6.47
N MET A 46 0.44 -14.34 6.23
CA MET A 46 0.19 -13.80 4.88
C MET A 46 1.33 -12.95 4.35
N ILE A 47 2.24 -12.45 5.20
CA ILE A 47 3.30 -11.54 4.77
C ILE A 47 4.24 -12.17 3.73
N TYR A 48 4.49 -13.48 3.82
CA TYR A 48 5.29 -14.21 2.83
C TYR A 48 4.62 -14.23 1.46
N PHE A 49 3.30 -14.45 1.45
CA PHE A 49 2.51 -14.41 0.23
C PHE A 49 2.49 -13.00 -0.38
N VAL A 50 2.34 -11.96 0.45
CA VAL A 50 2.37 -10.55 0.00
C VAL A 50 3.73 -10.18 -0.61
N VAL A 51 4.84 -10.65 -0.03
CA VAL A 51 6.18 -10.41 -0.58
C VAL A 51 6.34 -11.11 -1.92
N LEU A 52 5.92 -12.37 -2.04
CA LEU A 52 5.95 -13.09 -3.31
C LEU A 52 5.10 -12.39 -4.38
N LEU A 53 3.90 -11.95 -4.00
CA LEU A 53 3.01 -11.19 -4.86
C LEU A 53 3.67 -9.89 -5.33
N LEU A 54 4.31 -9.13 -4.44
CA LEU A 54 5.04 -7.91 -4.81
C LEU A 54 6.17 -8.16 -5.79
N VAL A 55 6.93 -9.25 -5.65
CA VAL A 55 8.00 -9.62 -6.58
C VAL A 55 7.44 -9.93 -7.98
N VAL A 56 6.34 -10.69 -8.04
CA VAL A 56 5.67 -11.02 -9.30
C VAL A 56 5.06 -9.77 -9.94
N LEU A 57 4.38 -8.94 -9.16
CA LEU A 57 3.79 -7.66 -9.60
C LEU A 57 4.87 -6.70 -10.14
N MET A 58 5.99 -6.55 -9.42
CA MET A 58 7.11 -5.72 -9.88
C MET A 58 7.68 -6.24 -11.19
N SER A 59 7.91 -7.55 -11.30
CA SER A 59 8.44 -8.15 -12.52
C SER A 59 7.52 -7.87 -13.71
N PHE A 60 6.21 -8.05 -13.53
CA PHE A 60 5.22 -7.74 -14.56
C PHE A 60 5.15 -6.24 -14.89
N GLY A 61 5.14 -5.36 -13.89
CA GLY A 61 5.10 -3.91 -14.07
C GLY A 61 6.33 -3.37 -14.81
N VAL A 62 7.52 -3.85 -14.46
CA VAL A 62 8.79 -3.51 -15.14
C VAL A 62 8.77 -4.00 -16.59
N CYS A 63 8.37 -5.25 -16.84
CA CYS A 63 8.25 -5.77 -18.20
C CYS A 63 7.25 -4.96 -19.05
N ARG A 64 6.09 -4.61 -18.48
CA ARG A 64 5.07 -3.80 -19.16
C ARG A 64 5.62 -2.43 -19.54
N GLN A 65 6.28 -1.73 -18.61
CA GLN A 65 6.82 -0.41 -18.90
C GLN A 65 7.98 -0.44 -19.89
N ALA A 66 8.87 -1.44 -19.77
CA ALA A 66 9.99 -1.61 -20.70
C ALA A 66 9.54 -1.82 -22.15
N ILE A 67 8.39 -2.47 -22.38
CA ILE A 67 7.82 -2.68 -23.71
C ILE A 67 7.07 -1.44 -24.23
N LEU A 68 6.26 -0.78 -23.38
CA LEU A 68 5.39 0.31 -23.82
C LEU A 68 6.12 1.63 -24.06
N LYS A 69 7.18 1.91 -23.28
CA LYS A 69 7.90 3.19 -23.30
C LYS A 69 9.41 2.96 -23.24
N PRO A 70 10.04 2.64 -24.39
CA PRO A 70 11.48 2.38 -24.45
C PRO A 70 12.37 3.63 -24.30
N ASP A 71 11.81 4.84 -24.45
CA ASP A 71 12.56 6.11 -24.56
C ASP A 71 12.06 7.17 -23.53
N GLU A 72 11.73 6.75 -22.31
CA GLU A 72 11.23 7.65 -21.27
C GLU A 72 12.32 7.99 -20.24
N ASP A 73 12.52 9.28 -19.96
CA ASP A 73 13.49 9.75 -18.98
C ASP A 73 13.19 9.17 -17.58
N PRO A 74 14.20 8.77 -16.80
CA PRO A 74 14.01 8.19 -15.48
C PRO A 74 13.37 9.21 -14.52
N GLN A 75 12.06 9.15 -14.38
CA GLN A 75 11.27 10.00 -13.49
C GLN A 75 10.77 9.19 -12.30
N TRP A 76 10.69 9.83 -11.12
CA TRP A 76 10.11 9.19 -9.92
C TRP A 76 8.64 8.75 -10.08
N SER A 77 7.92 9.28 -11.09
CA SER A 77 6.57 8.85 -11.43
C SER A 77 6.53 7.44 -12.01
N ILE A 78 7.53 7.06 -12.81
CA ILE A 78 7.63 5.74 -13.47
C ILE A 78 7.64 4.62 -12.41
N VAL A 79 8.50 4.77 -11.40
CA VAL A 79 8.59 3.81 -10.31
C VAL A 79 7.25 3.71 -9.59
N ARG A 80 6.60 4.85 -9.32
CA ARG A 80 5.26 4.88 -8.72
C ARG A 80 4.27 4.09 -9.59
N ASP A 81 4.18 4.37 -10.88
CA ASP A 81 3.20 3.74 -11.77
C ASP A 81 3.41 2.22 -11.90
N ILE A 82 4.67 1.74 -11.92
CA ILE A 82 5.02 0.29 -11.88
C ILE A 82 4.44 -0.41 -10.66
N PHE A 83 4.40 0.25 -9.50
CA PHE A 83 3.88 -0.35 -8.28
C PHE A 83 2.36 -0.23 -8.17
N PHE A 84 1.81 0.96 -8.46
CA PHE A 84 0.42 1.26 -8.20
C PHE A 84 -0.51 0.58 -9.21
N GLN A 85 -0.15 0.54 -10.48
CA GLN A 85 -1.03 -0.02 -11.51
C GLN A 85 -1.30 -1.53 -11.36
N PRO A 86 -0.28 -2.40 -11.22
CA PRO A 86 -0.54 -3.83 -11.05
C PRO A 86 -1.10 -4.13 -9.65
N TYR A 87 -0.84 -3.28 -8.64
CA TYR A 87 -1.48 -3.39 -7.33
C TYR A 87 -3.00 -3.20 -7.41
N PHE A 88 -3.48 -2.15 -8.09
CA PHE A 88 -4.92 -1.91 -8.29
C PHE A 88 -5.58 -2.99 -9.17
N MET A 89 -4.84 -3.54 -10.13
CA MET A 89 -5.30 -4.67 -10.97
C MET A 89 -5.60 -5.93 -10.15
N LEU A 90 -4.91 -6.14 -9.01
CA LEU A 90 -5.20 -7.23 -8.06
C LEU A 90 -6.56 -7.05 -7.35
N TYR A 91 -6.99 -5.81 -7.13
CA TYR A 91 -8.26 -5.48 -6.46
C TYR A 91 -9.47 -5.55 -7.41
N GLY A 92 -9.26 -5.91 -8.68
CA GLY A 92 -10.32 -6.03 -9.68
C GLY A 92 -10.53 -4.78 -10.53
N GLU A 93 -9.75 -3.71 -10.30
CA GLU A 93 -9.70 -2.58 -11.22
C GLU A 93 -8.78 -2.92 -12.40
N VAL A 94 -9.36 -3.61 -13.38
CA VAL A 94 -8.75 -3.73 -14.69
C VAL A 94 -8.82 -2.34 -15.30
N PHE A 95 -7.69 -1.62 -15.35
CA PHE A 95 -7.54 -0.38 -16.12
C PHE A 95 -7.75 -0.68 -17.61
N ALA A 96 -9.01 -0.85 -17.99
CA ALA A 96 -9.49 -1.00 -19.37
C ALA A 96 -9.73 0.37 -20.03
N ASP A 97 -9.70 1.47 -19.25
CA ASP A 97 -9.91 2.83 -19.74
C ASP A 97 -8.65 3.54 -20.28
N ASP A 98 -7.45 2.97 -20.11
CA ASP A 98 -6.20 3.50 -20.69
C ASP A 98 -5.81 2.83 -22.03
N ILE A 99 -6.75 2.08 -22.64
CA ILE A 99 -6.55 1.39 -23.93
C ILE A 99 -7.36 2.05 -25.08
N ASN A 100 -7.83 3.29 -24.92
CA ASN A 100 -8.48 4.06 -25.99
C ASN A 100 -7.84 5.43 -26.23
#